data_AF-A0A1I2N7B7-F1
#
_entry.id   AF-A0A1I2N7B7-F1
#
_cell.length_a   1.000
_cell.length_b   1.000
_cell.length_c   1.000
_cell.angle_alpha   90.00
_cell.angle_beta   90.00
_cell.angle_gamma   90.00
#
_symmetry.space_group_name_H-M   'P 1'
#
loop_
_entity.id
_entity.type
_entity.pdbx_description
1 polymer ?
#
loop_
_entity_poly.entity_id
_entity_poly.type
_entity_poly.pdbx_seq_one_letter_code
_entity_poly.pdbx_strand_id
1 'polypeptide(L)'
;MIVGYFSGKQKDFAALMDTAAQEMTTRGARVVGRIVQRRGISDGGAKKMALPYSSRTLLSYGKVREAAALCEQTNADAAVFLASLTERQRHVLTGMLGCPAVSLADALTAD
;
A
#
# COMPACT_ATOMS: atom_id res chain seq x y z
N MET A 1 9.45 -0.56 0.56
CA MET A 1 8.32 -1.42 0.12
C MET A 1 7.25 -0.54 -0.50
N ILE A 2 6.59 -0.94 -1.60
CA ILE A 2 5.41 -0.22 -2.12
C ILE A 2 4.14 -1.07 -2.05
N VAL A 3 3.01 -0.45 -1.71
CA VAL A 3 1.75 -1.13 -1.41
C VAL A 3 0.60 -0.48 -2.16
N GLY A 4 -0.06 -1.24 -3.02
CA GLY A 4 -1.20 -0.82 -3.82
C GLY A 4 -2.52 -1.40 -3.33
N TYR A 5 -3.54 -0.55 -3.21
CA TYR A 5 -4.93 -0.97 -3.00
C TYR A 5 -5.81 -0.41 -4.12
N PHE A 6 -6.52 -1.28 -4.83
CA PHE A 6 -7.28 -0.86 -6.01
C PHE A 6 -8.66 -1.50 -6.06
N SER A 7 -9.61 -0.79 -6.66
CA SER A 7 -10.88 -1.38 -7.09
C SER A 7 -10.63 -2.42 -8.17
N GLY A 8 -11.42 -3.50 -8.21
CA GLY A 8 -11.39 -4.49 -9.29
C GLY A 8 -11.76 -3.90 -10.67
N LYS A 9 -12.38 -2.70 -10.69
CA LYS A 9 -12.64 -1.93 -11.92
C LYS A 9 -11.37 -1.29 -12.48
N GLN A 10 -10.38 -1.00 -11.64
CA GLN A 10 -9.12 -0.40 -12.05
C GLN A 10 -8.24 -1.47 -12.71
N LYS A 11 -7.94 -1.27 -13.99
CA LYS A 11 -7.23 -2.25 -14.84
C LYS A 11 -5.77 -1.86 -15.05
N ASP A 12 -5.49 -0.57 -15.02
CA ASP A 12 -4.18 0.08 -15.10
C ASP A 12 -3.38 0.02 -13.80
N PHE A 13 -3.83 -0.72 -12.78
CA PHE A 13 -3.17 -0.80 -11.47
C PHE A 13 -1.69 -1.21 -11.57
N ALA A 14 -1.33 -2.07 -12.54
CA ALA A 14 0.06 -2.48 -12.75
C ALA A 14 0.92 -1.28 -13.19
N ALA A 15 0.44 -0.52 -14.18
CA ALA A 15 1.12 0.69 -14.64
C ALA A 15 1.26 1.72 -13.52
N LEU A 16 0.24 1.90 -12.67
CA LEU A 16 0.32 2.80 -11.51
C LEU A 16 1.36 2.36 -10.49
N MET A 17 1.49 1.05 -10.24
CA MET A 17 2.55 0.51 -9.39
C MET A 17 3.94 0.72 -10.00
N ASP A 18 4.08 0.60 -11.32
CA ASP A 18 5.33 0.85 -12.03
C ASP A 18 5.71 2.32 -11.98
N THR A 19 4.78 3.23 -12.25
CA THR A 19 4.97 4.68 -12.13
C THR A 19 5.40 5.05 -10.71
N ALA A 20 4.70 4.58 -9.68
CA ALA A 20 5.06 4.85 -8.29
C ALA A 20 6.47 4.31 -7.94
N ALA A 21 6.82 3.12 -8.42
CA ALA A 21 8.15 2.57 -8.21
C ALA A 21 9.24 3.41 -8.88
N GLN A 22 8.97 3.90 -10.09
CA GLN A 22 9.87 4.75 -10.84
C GLN A 22 10.06 6.11 -10.14
N GLU A 23 8.98 6.74 -9.69
CA GLU A 23 9.03 8.02 -8.95
C GLU A 23 9.87 7.90 -7.67
N MET A 24 9.67 6.83 -6.90
CA MET A 24 10.47 6.56 -5.71
C MET A 24 11.96 6.34 -6.05
N THR A 25 12.23 5.61 -7.14
CA THR A 25 13.61 5.36 -7.60
C THR A 25 14.30 6.64 -8.07
N THR A 26 13.57 7.50 -8.77
CA THR A 26 14.07 8.81 -9.20
C THR A 26 14.43 9.71 -8.01
N ARG A 27 13.76 9.54 -6.87
CA ARG A 27 14.11 10.21 -5.60
C ARG A 27 15.22 9.50 -4.80
N GLY A 28 15.88 8.50 -5.38
CA GLY A 28 16.97 7.77 -4.74
C GLY A 28 16.54 6.65 -3.80
N ALA A 29 15.24 6.38 -3.67
CA ALA A 29 14.76 5.26 -2.87
C ALA A 29 14.92 3.93 -3.63
N ARG A 30 15.26 2.85 -2.91
CA ARG A 30 15.30 1.50 -3.47
C ARG A 30 13.98 0.79 -3.20
N VAL A 31 13.25 0.41 -4.25
CA VAL A 31 12.03 -0.38 -4.12
C VAL A 31 12.37 -1.85 -3.90
N VAL A 32 12.34 -2.27 -2.63
CA VAL A 32 12.73 -3.65 -2.23
C VAL A 32 11.62 -4.70 -2.33
N GLY A 33 10.41 -4.31 -2.72
CA GLY A 33 9.32 -5.24 -3.02
C GLY A 33 7.98 -4.54 -3.20
N ARG A 34 6.96 -5.32 -3.56
CA ARG A 34 5.63 -4.82 -3.94
C ARG A 34 4.51 -5.71 -3.39
N ILE A 35 3.46 -5.09 -2.84
CA ILE A 35 2.21 -5.76 -2.48
C ILE A 35 1.06 -5.09 -3.20
N VAL A 36 0.14 -5.89 -3.76
CA VAL A 36 -1.09 -5.40 -4.38
C VAL A 36 -2.28 -6.15 -3.81
N GLN A 37 -3.28 -5.42 -3.36
CA GLN A 37 -4.61 -5.96 -3.09
C GLN A 37 -5.65 -5.26 -3.96
N ARG A 38 -6.50 -6.07 -4.59
CA ARG A 38 -7.63 -5.57 -5.37
C ARG A 38 -8.93 -6.02 -4.71
N ARG A 39 -9.95 -5.18 -4.77
CA ARG A 39 -11.29 -5.50 -4.25
C ARG A 39 -12.29 -5.73 -5.38
N GLY A 40 -12.72 -6.97 -5.52
CA GLY A 40 -13.68 -7.39 -6.53
C GLY A 40 -15.14 -7.24 -6.08
N ILE A 41 -16.07 -7.60 -6.97
CA ILE A 41 -17.49 -7.69 -6.64
C ILE A 41 -17.72 -8.79 -5.59
N SER A 42 -16.94 -9.88 -5.64
CA SER A 42 -16.97 -10.98 -4.68
C SER A 42 -16.72 -10.53 -3.24
N ASP A 43 -16.09 -9.37 -3.04
CA ASP A 43 -15.66 -8.88 -1.73
C ASP A 43 -16.67 -7.89 -1.11
N GLY A 44 -17.96 -8.16 -1.29
CA GLY A 44 -19.07 -7.40 -0.69
C GLY A 44 -19.86 -6.52 -1.66
N GLY A 45 -19.83 -6.86 -2.96
CA GLY A 45 -20.66 -6.27 -4.00
C GLY A 45 -20.05 -5.04 -4.67
N ALA A 46 -20.64 -4.66 -5.80
CA ALA A 46 -20.14 -3.54 -6.62
C ALA A 46 -20.05 -2.21 -5.85
N LYS A 47 -20.93 -1.99 -4.87
CA LYS A 47 -20.95 -0.78 -4.02
C LYS A 47 -19.73 -0.64 -3.12
N LYS A 48 -19.04 -1.75 -2.78
CA LYS A 48 -17.89 -1.74 -1.86
C LYS A 48 -16.54 -1.75 -2.54
N MET A 49 -16.48 -1.83 -3.87
CA MET A 49 -15.21 -1.97 -4.60
C MET A 49 -14.26 -0.78 -4.42
N ALA A 50 -14.78 0.41 -4.11
CA ALA A 50 -13.97 1.59 -3.80
C ALA A 50 -13.67 1.74 -2.30
N LEU A 51 -14.31 0.94 -1.44
CA LEU A 51 -14.16 1.06 0.01
C LEU A 51 -13.00 0.19 0.51
N PRO A 52 -12.32 0.58 1.61
CA PRO A 52 -11.35 -0.27 2.29
C PRO A 52 -11.90 -1.65 2.68
N TYR A 53 -11.07 -2.69 2.65
CA TYR A 53 -11.40 -3.95 3.35
C TYR A 53 -11.56 -3.73 4.85
N SER A 54 -10.78 -2.80 5.41
CA SER A 54 -10.79 -2.41 6.80
C SER A 54 -10.56 -0.92 6.91
N SER A 55 -11.38 -0.22 7.70
CA SER A 55 -11.17 1.20 7.99
C SER A 55 -9.85 1.47 8.71
N ARG A 56 -9.28 0.46 9.39
CA ARG A 56 -8.03 0.58 10.15
C ARG A 56 -6.78 0.30 9.34
N THR A 57 -6.86 -0.55 8.32
CA THR A 57 -5.67 -1.08 7.63
C THR A 57 -5.70 -0.90 6.12
N LEU A 58 -6.80 -0.41 5.55
CA LEU A 58 -7.07 -0.36 4.11
C LEU A 58 -7.23 -1.75 3.47
N LEU A 59 -6.23 -2.60 3.67
CA LEU A 59 -6.10 -3.98 3.25
C LEU A 59 -6.86 -4.95 4.17
N SER A 60 -7.07 -6.18 3.69
CA SER A 60 -7.48 -7.28 4.55
C SER A 60 -6.35 -7.66 5.51
N TYR A 61 -6.70 -8.21 6.67
CA TYR A 61 -5.70 -8.60 7.68
C TYR A 61 -4.65 -9.58 7.14
N GLY A 62 -5.06 -10.56 6.32
CA GLY A 62 -4.14 -11.49 5.67
C GLY A 62 -3.11 -10.77 4.78
N LYS A 63 -3.54 -9.76 4.02
CA LYS A 63 -2.63 -8.97 3.19
C LYS A 63 -1.72 -8.05 4.00
N VAL A 64 -2.15 -7.55 5.16
CA VAL A 64 -1.26 -6.83 6.06
C VAL A 64 -0.17 -7.76 6.60
N ARG A 65 -0.51 -9.01 6.94
CA ARG A 65 0.50 -10.00 7.38
C ARG A 65 1.49 -10.36 6.29
N GLU A 66 1.04 -10.54 5.05
CA GLU A 66 1.94 -10.74 3.90
C GLU A 66 2.87 -9.53 3.71
N ALA A 67 2.34 -8.32 3.82
CA ALA A 67 3.14 -7.10 3.71
C ALA A 67 4.16 -6.97 4.85
N ALA A 68 3.79 -7.30 6.09
CA ALA A 68 4.69 -7.27 7.24
C ALA A 68 5.85 -8.26 7.06
N ALA A 69 5.54 -9.51 6.69
CA ALA A 69 6.55 -10.53 6.42
C ALA A 69 7.51 -10.10 5.29
N LEU A 70 6.99 -9.47 4.23
CA LEU A 70 7.83 -8.98 3.16
C LEU A 70 8.68 -7.77 3.59
N CYS A 71 8.15 -6.87 4.43
CA CYS A 71 8.93 -5.77 5.00
C CYS A 71 10.10 -6.30 5.84
N GLU A 72 9.84 -7.30 6.69
CA GLU A 72 10.87 -7.97 7.50
C GLU A 72 11.93 -8.66 6.63
N GLN A 73 11.51 -9.51 5.68
CA GLN A 73 12.42 -10.25 4.80
C GLN A 73 13.33 -9.34 3.97
N THR A 74 12.83 -8.16 3.60
CA THR A 74 13.56 -7.22 2.73
C THR A 74 14.26 -6.10 3.49
N ASN A 75 14.14 -6.09 4.82
CA ASN A 75 14.57 -4.99 5.68
C ASN A 75 14.08 -3.63 5.14
N ALA A 76 12.79 -3.54 4.82
CA ALA A 76 12.22 -2.34 4.25
C ALA A 76 12.16 -1.21 5.30
N ASP A 77 12.83 -0.10 5.02
CA ASP A 77 12.83 1.08 5.89
C ASP A 77 11.45 1.74 6.02
N ALA A 78 10.60 1.58 5.00
CA ALA A 78 9.23 2.07 5.00
C ALA A 78 8.32 1.28 4.05
N ALA A 79 7.02 1.29 4.35
CA ALA A 79 5.94 0.83 3.49
C ALA A 79 5.18 2.02 2.92
N VAL A 80 5.38 2.28 1.63
CA VAL A 80 4.76 3.40 0.91
C VAL A 80 3.48 2.93 0.25
N PHE A 81 2.35 3.45 0.71
CA PHE A 81 1.02 3.16 0.19
C PHE A 81 0.67 4.13 -0.92
N LEU A 82 0.28 3.63 -2.09
CA LEU A 82 -0.16 4.49 -3.20
C LEU A 82 -1.41 5.29 -2.84
N ALA A 83 -2.28 4.73 -2.00
CA ALA A 83 -3.45 5.43 -1.47
C ALA A 83 -3.06 6.36 -0.32
N SER A 84 -3.75 7.50 -0.21
CA SER A 84 -3.66 8.36 0.98
C SER A 84 -4.11 7.61 2.22
N LEU A 85 -3.26 7.60 3.25
CA LEU A 85 -3.58 7.04 4.54
C LEU A 85 -4.10 8.11 5.48
N THR A 86 -5.19 7.81 6.17
CA THR A 86 -5.60 8.60 7.36
C THR A 86 -4.57 8.42 8.48
N GLU A 87 -4.48 9.36 9.42
CA GLU A 87 -3.58 9.22 10.59
C GLU A 87 -3.82 7.92 11.35
N ARG A 88 -5.09 7.54 11.54
CA ARG A 88 -5.45 6.29 12.18
C ARG A 88 -4.90 5.08 11.42
N GLN A 89 -5.01 5.07 10.10
CA GLN A 89 -4.48 3.98 9.27
C GLN A 89 -2.97 3.93 9.35
N ARG A 90 -2.31 5.09 9.26
CA ARG A 90 -0.86 5.22 9.38
C ARG A 90 -0.35 4.63 10.68
N HIS A 91 -0.96 5.00 11.80
CA HIS A 91 -0.57 4.52 13.13
C HIS A 91 -0.75 3.01 13.26
N VAL A 92 -1.92 2.47 12.89
CA VAL A 92 -2.18 1.03 12.98
C VAL A 92 -1.26 0.24 12.05
N LEU A 93 -1.09 0.67 10.80
CA LEU A 93 -0.24 -0.02 9.83
C LEU A 93 1.22 0.01 10.25
N THR A 94 1.73 1.13 10.77
CA THR A 94 3.11 1.21 11.25
C THR A 94 3.38 0.18 12.34
N GLY A 95 2.46 0.06 13.32
CA GLY A 95 2.58 -0.95 14.37
C GLY A 95 2.50 -2.39 13.85
N MET A 96 1.69 -2.65 12.81
CA MET A 96 1.53 -3.99 12.25
C MET A 96 2.66 -4.41 11.29
N LEU A 97 3.25 -3.46 10.57
CA LEU A 97 4.28 -3.73 9.56
C LEU A 97 5.69 -3.76 10.16
N GLY A 98 5.89 -3.17 11.33
CA GLY A 98 7.22 -3.05 11.95
C GLY A 98 8.10 -1.95 11.35
N CYS A 99 7.60 -1.20 10.37
CA CYS A 99 8.25 -0.02 9.81
C CYS A 99 7.21 1.07 9.48
N PRO A 100 7.63 2.34 9.32
CA PRO A 100 6.74 3.44 8.96
C PRO A 100 5.85 3.14 7.75
N ALA A 101 4.53 3.25 7.94
CA ALA A 101 3.58 3.31 6.84
C ALA A 101 3.41 4.77 6.41
N VAL A 102 3.53 5.08 5.12
CA VAL A 102 3.36 6.45 4.60
C VAL A 102 2.57 6.46 3.30
N SER A 103 1.85 7.55 3.00
CA SER A 103 1.24 7.71 1.67
C SER A 103 2.32 8.06 0.65
N LEU A 104 2.13 7.67 -0.62
CA LEU A 104 3.02 8.02 -1.72
C LEU A 104 3.16 9.54 -1.85
N ALA A 105 2.04 10.27 -1.78
CA ALA A 105 2.06 11.73 -1.84
C ALA A 105 3.00 12.33 -0.78
N ASP A 106 2.97 11.83 0.46
CA ASP A 106 3.84 12.32 1.53
C ASP A 106 5.30 11.97 1.27
N ALA A 107 5.57 10.74 0.82
CA ALA A 107 6.91 10.27 0.49
C ALA A 107 7.54 11.02 -0.70
N LEU A 108 6.72 11.53 -1.61
CA LEU A 108 7.15 12.37 -2.73
C LEU A 108 7.23 13.85 -2.36
N THR A 109 6.91 14.25 -1.14
CA THR A 109 7.10 15.64 -0.66
C THR A 109 8.22 15.79 0.34
N ALA A 110 8.76 14.68 0.85
CA ALA A 110 9.95 14.69 1.67
C ALA A 110 11.16 14.99 0.76
N ASP A 111 11.77 16.16 0.99
CA ASP A 111 13.03 16.60 0.40
C ASP A 111 14.23 16.22 1.28
#